data_AF-A0A8J2HGC6-F1
#
_entry.id   AF-A0A8J2HGC6-F1
#
_cell.length_a   1.000
_cell.length_b   1.000
_cell.length_c   1.000
_cell.angle_alpha   90.00
_cell.angle_beta   90.00
_cell.angle_gamma   90.00
#
_symmetry.space_group_name_H-M   'P 1'
#
loop_
_entity.id
_entity.type
_entity.pdbx_description
1 polymer ?
#
loop_
_entity_poly.entity_id
_entity_poly.type
_entity_poly.pdbx_seq_one_letter_code
_entity_poly.pdbx_strand_id
1 'polypeptide(L)'
;MFKTLETFDTEFSADSVEWCPIEGFQDLFVCGTYQLFPDEEGTGTKSGQKRLGIIFLFKVESEQLKLLQKLNVPAVLDMKWAHKKCQGDILLGVVNSIGFLQVFKLKVDELEIELLTEARVCEDGLALSLDWSTGGVQNDATDVKIAVSDSKGRVSLFGVSLGKLECLSSQDAHEFEAWITAFDYWNTDVVYSGGDDCQFKRFDARKGLQVIGTNRSHEAGVTSLHSNPRKEFSLASGSYDETLRLWDTRNFRRPVSETKLGGGIWRLKWDPLEARYLLAACMYGGFRIVDCQNKDDPQVIAEYLEHQSIAYGCDWCALSVEEAENCSSQEYHQLVATCSFYDKMLKLSSVKYKNY
;
A
#
# COMPACT_ATOMS: atom_id res chain seq x y z
N MET A 1 -22.26 5.42 -2.27
CA MET A 1 -22.66 3.99 -2.23
C MET A 1 -21.77 3.25 -3.21
N PHE A 2 -21.26 2.08 -2.82
CA PHE A 2 -20.46 1.22 -3.70
C PHE A 2 -21.37 0.51 -4.71
N LYS A 3 -20.85 0.29 -5.91
CA LYS A 3 -21.43 -0.58 -6.94
C LYS A 3 -20.31 -1.41 -7.54
N THR A 4 -20.36 -2.72 -7.40
CA THR A 4 -19.45 -3.64 -8.09
C THR A 4 -19.69 -3.58 -9.59
N LEU A 5 -18.61 -3.35 -10.34
CA LEU A 5 -18.62 -3.28 -11.79
C LEU A 5 -18.13 -4.60 -12.39
N GLU A 6 -17.03 -5.12 -11.84
CA GLU A 6 -16.44 -6.37 -12.27
C GLU A 6 -15.83 -7.14 -11.10
N THR A 7 -15.72 -8.45 -11.29
CA THR A 7 -15.20 -9.39 -10.31
C THR A 7 -14.29 -10.38 -11.03
N PHE A 8 -13.06 -10.56 -10.54
CA PHE A 8 -12.00 -11.34 -11.15
C PHE A 8 -11.42 -12.33 -10.14
N ASP A 9 -11.24 -13.60 -10.55
CA ASP A 9 -10.60 -14.64 -9.75
C ASP A 9 -9.08 -14.58 -9.95
N THR A 10 -8.34 -14.32 -8.87
CA THR A 10 -6.88 -14.14 -8.88
C THR A 10 -6.09 -15.44 -8.80
N GLU A 11 -6.75 -16.60 -8.84
CA GLU A 11 -6.23 -17.97 -8.74
C GLU A 11 -5.63 -18.33 -7.36
N PHE A 12 -4.87 -17.40 -6.79
CA PHE A 12 -4.29 -17.39 -5.46
C PHE A 12 -4.91 -16.27 -4.61
N SER A 13 -4.66 -16.30 -3.31
CA SER A 13 -5.21 -15.30 -2.39
C SER A 13 -4.76 -13.91 -2.78
N ALA A 14 -5.68 -12.98 -3.00
CA ALA A 14 -5.33 -11.61 -3.36
C ALA A 14 -4.92 -10.83 -2.12
N ASP A 15 -3.75 -10.17 -2.17
CA ASP A 15 -3.09 -9.62 -1.00
C ASP A 15 -2.94 -8.09 -1.07
N SER A 16 -2.57 -7.58 -2.25
CA SER A 16 -2.29 -6.17 -2.46
C SER A 16 -2.86 -5.67 -3.79
N VAL A 17 -3.24 -4.38 -3.81
CA VAL A 17 -3.76 -3.66 -4.97
C VAL A 17 -3.11 -2.28 -4.97
N GLU A 18 -2.61 -1.83 -6.11
CA GLU A 18 -1.98 -0.50 -6.23
C GLU A 18 -2.24 0.13 -7.60
N TRP A 19 -2.90 1.29 -7.63
CA TRP A 19 -3.12 2.06 -8.86
C TRP A 19 -1.89 2.88 -9.22
N CYS A 20 -1.62 2.98 -10.53
CA CYS A 20 -0.52 3.80 -11.01
C CYS A 20 -0.87 5.30 -10.83
N PRO A 21 -0.08 6.09 -10.10
CA PRO A 21 -0.37 7.50 -9.88
C PRO A 21 0.12 8.41 -11.01
N ILE A 22 0.80 7.86 -12.03
CA ILE A 22 1.45 8.65 -13.09
C ILE A 22 0.43 9.07 -14.15
N GLU A 23 0.36 10.38 -14.40
CA GLU A 23 -0.48 10.98 -15.44
C GLU A 23 -0.34 10.26 -16.79
N GLY A 24 -1.48 9.93 -17.41
CA GLY A 24 -1.56 9.13 -18.64
C GLY A 24 -1.60 7.62 -18.44
N PHE A 25 -1.37 7.13 -17.21
CA PHE A 25 -1.39 5.69 -16.87
C PHE A 25 -2.28 5.39 -15.64
N GLN A 26 -3.12 6.35 -15.24
CA GLN A 26 -3.96 6.25 -14.03
C GLN A 26 -5.11 5.25 -14.17
N ASP A 27 -5.33 4.71 -15.37
CA ASP A 27 -6.21 3.58 -15.65
C ASP A 27 -5.52 2.22 -15.44
N LEU A 28 -4.20 2.20 -15.16
CA LEU A 28 -3.44 0.99 -14.84
C LEU A 28 -3.39 0.75 -13.34
N PHE A 29 -3.48 -0.52 -12.95
CA PHE A 29 -3.18 -0.94 -11.58
C PHE A 29 -2.66 -2.37 -11.54
N VAL A 30 -2.02 -2.72 -10.43
CA VAL A 30 -1.52 -4.08 -10.18
C VAL A 30 -2.27 -4.75 -9.04
N CYS A 31 -2.40 -6.07 -9.13
CA CYS A 31 -2.88 -6.93 -8.05
C CYS A 31 -1.84 -8.01 -7.77
N GLY A 32 -1.39 -8.11 -6.51
CA GLY A 32 -0.41 -9.08 -6.05
C GLY A 32 -1.09 -10.18 -5.25
N THR A 33 -0.62 -11.42 -5.43
CA THR A 33 -1.19 -12.57 -4.72
C THR A 33 -0.19 -13.31 -3.85
N TYR A 34 -0.76 -14.08 -2.93
CA TYR A 34 -0.06 -14.91 -1.97
C TYR A 34 -0.72 -16.30 -1.89
N GLN A 35 0.07 -17.35 -2.09
CA GLN A 35 -0.34 -18.72 -1.84
C GLN A 35 0.75 -19.48 -1.10
N LEU A 36 0.38 -20.04 0.04
CA LEU A 36 1.19 -21.00 0.77
C LEU A 36 0.89 -22.40 0.24
N PHE A 37 1.93 -23.12 -0.18
CA PHE A 37 1.86 -24.53 -0.50
C PHE A 37 2.49 -25.36 0.63
N PRO A 38 1.84 -26.46 1.03
CA PRO A 38 2.45 -27.41 1.95
C PRO A 38 3.71 -28.03 1.32
N ASP A 39 4.64 -28.42 2.18
CA ASP A 39 5.90 -29.04 1.80
C ASP A 39 5.64 -30.40 1.12
N GLU A 40 6.16 -30.61 -0.09
CA GLU A 40 5.89 -31.82 -0.89
C GLU A 40 6.50 -33.09 -0.26
N GLU A 41 7.52 -32.95 0.59
CA GLU A 41 8.25 -34.08 1.18
C GLU A 41 7.83 -34.42 2.63
N GLY A 42 6.88 -33.70 3.23
CA GLY A 42 6.33 -34.05 4.55
C GLY A 42 7.36 -34.09 5.70
N THR A 43 8.53 -33.45 5.54
CA THR A 43 9.63 -33.50 6.54
C THR A 43 9.33 -32.75 7.84
N GLY A 44 8.23 -32.01 7.92
CA GLY A 44 7.77 -31.33 9.14
C GLY A 44 8.68 -30.18 9.62
N THR A 45 9.69 -29.78 8.83
CA THR A 45 10.50 -28.61 9.12
C THR A 45 9.84 -27.36 8.52
N LYS A 46 9.87 -26.22 9.24
CA LYS A 46 9.37 -24.92 8.72
C LYS A 46 10.09 -24.43 7.44
N SER A 47 11.12 -25.14 6.98
CA SER A 47 12.02 -24.71 5.90
C SER A 47 11.59 -25.09 4.48
N GLY A 48 10.56 -25.94 4.31
CA GLY A 48 10.11 -26.38 2.97
C GLY A 48 8.76 -25.83 2.50
N GLN A 49 8.13 -24.93 3.24
CA GLN A 49 6.89 -24.29 2.78
C GLN A 49 7.17 -23.32 1.62
N LYS A 50 6.62 -23.63 0.43
CA LYS A 50 6.77 -22.78 -0.75
C LYS A 50 5.68 -21.70 -0.77
N ARG A 51 6.09 -20.44 -0.88
CA ARG A 51 5.19 -19.30 -1.02
C ARG A 51 5.27 -18.76 -2.44
N LEU A 52 4.19 -18.91 -3.19
CA LEU A 52 4.08 -18.48 -4.58
C LEU A 52 3.11 -17.31 -4.71
N GLY A 53 3.36 -16.44 -5.67
CA GLY A 53 2.53 -15.30 -5.97
C GLY A 53 2.45 -15.05 -7.47
N ILE A 54 1.54 -14.15 -7.80
CA ILE A 54 1.30 -13.66 -9.15
C ILE A 54 1.14 -12.16 -9.05
N ILE A 55 1.80 -11.42 -9.94
CA ILE A 55 1.47 -10.02 -10.19
C ILE A 55 0.63 -9.98 -11.46
N PHE A 56 -0.58 -9.46 -11.33
CA PHE A 56 -1.45 -9.13 -12.45
C PHE A 56 -1.35 -7.63 -12.72
N LEU A 57 -1.11 -7.25 -13.97
CA LEU A 57 -1.23 -5.87 -14.45
C LEU A 57 -2.52 -5.74 -15.23
N PHE A 58 -3.38 -4.82 -14.79
CA PHE A 58 -4.66 -4.53 -15.41
C PHE A 58 -4.68 -3.11 -15.97
N LYS A 59 -5.52 -2.92 -16.99
CA LYS A 59 -6.01 -1.62 -17.45
C LYS A 59 -7.53 -1.60 -17.30
N VAL A 60 -8.08 -0.47 -16.90
CA VAL A 60 -9.53 -0.27 -16.90
C VAL A 60 -9.97 0.40 -18.20
N GLU A 61 -10.88 -0.27 -18.92
CA GLU A 61 -11.49 0.24 -20.16
C GLU A 61 -13.01 0.12 -20.01
N SER A 62 -13.75 1.24 -20.09
CA SER A 62 -15.23 1.25 -20.03
C SER A 62 -15.81 0.50 -18.82
N GLU A 63 -15.32 0.80 -17.60
CA GLU A 63 -15.71 0.12 -16.35
C GLU A 63 -15.37 -1.39 -16.28
N GLN A 64 -14.55 -1.91 -17.20
CA GLN A 64 -14.13 -3.31 -17.25
C GLN A 64 -12.63 -3.50 -17.03
N LEU A 65 -12.25 -4.66 -16.49
CA LEU A 65 -10.88 -5.08 -16.26
C LEU A 65 -10.32 -5.78 -17.51
N LYS A 66 -9.29 -5.18 -18.09
CA LYS A 66 -8.48 -5.81 -19.13
C LYS A 66 -7.16 -6.27 -18.54
N LEU A 67 -6.97 -7.60 -18.45
CA LEU A 67 -5.70 -8.18 -18.05
C LEU A 67 -4.65 -7.95 -19.16
N LEU A 68 -3.58 -7.22 -18.84
CA LEU A 68 -2.48 -6.95 -19.75
C LEU A 68 -1.33 -7.94 -19.57
N GLN A 69 -0.98 -8.25 -18.32
CA GLN A 69 0.17 -9.10 -18.02
C GLN A 69 -0.08 -9.93 -16.76
N LYS A 70 0.48 -11.14 -16.75
CA LYS A 70 0.50 -12.05 -15.61
C LYS A 70 1.92 -12.55 -15.39
N LEU A 71 2.49 -12.27 -14.22
CA LEU A 71 3.87 -12.65 -13.86
C LEU A 71 3.88 -13.56 -12.64
N ASN A 72 4.43 -14.77 -12.77
CA ASN A 72 4.64 -15.65 -11.63
C ASN A 72 5.88 -15.21 -10.85
N VAL A 73 5.73 -15.00 -9.56
CA VAL A 73 6.76 -14.49 -8.66
C VAL A 73 6.71 -15.23 -7.30
N PRO A 74 7.68 -15.06 -6.40
CA PRO A 74 7.46 -15.38 -4.99
C PRO A 74 6.25 -14.62 -4.44
N ALA A 75 5.60 -15.12 -3.38
CA ALA A 75 4.39 -14.49 -2.87
C ALA A 75 4.60 -13.01 -2.53
N VAL A 76 3.69 -12.16 -3.00
CA VAL A 76 3.78 -10.71 -2.88
C VAL A 76 3.20 -10.30 -1.54
N LEU A 77 3.90 -9.41 -0.81
CA LEU A 77 3.47 -8.89 0.48
C LEU A 77 3.07 -7.41 0.40
N ASP A 78 3.73 -6.64 -0.46
CA ASP A 78 3.36 -5.25 -0.71
C ASP A 78 3.91 -4.80 -2.07
N MET A 79 3.22 -3.84 -2.68
CA MET A 79 3.61 -3.23 -3.94
C MET A 79 3.25 -1.76 -3.93
N LYS A 80 4.15 -0.90 -4.42
CA LYS A 80 3.86 0.53 -4.58
C LYS A 80 4.50 1.07 -5.83
N TRP A 81 3.73 1.84 -6.61
CA TRP A 81 4.30 2.67 -7.66
C TRP A 81 5.06 3.84 -7.04
N ALA A 82 6.15 4.25 -7.66
CA ALA A 82 6.74 5.54 -7.36
C ALA A 82 5.71 6.65 -7.67
N HIS A 83 5.57 7.64 -6.78
CA HIS A 83 4.60 8.72 -6.93
C HIS A 83 4.87 9.63 -8.13
N LYS A 84 6.11 9.60 -8.63
CA LYS A 84 6.60 10.38 -9.77
C LYS A 84 7.49 9.50 -10.64
N LYS A 85 7.74 9.94 -11.87
CA LYS A 85 8.75 9.33 -12.73
C LYS A 85 10.13 9.48 -12.07
N CYS A 86 10.91 8.41 -12.15
CA CYS A 86 12.26 8.32 -11.63
C CYS A 86 13.22 8.32 -12.83
N GLN A 87 13.86 9.44 -13.11
CA GLN A 87 14.71 9.61 -14.30
C GLN A 87 13.96 9.25 -15.61
N GLY A 88 12.72 9.72 -15.76
CA GLY A 88 11.85 9.41 -16.89
C GLY A 88 11.10 8.07 -16.82
N ASP A 89 11.51 7.15 -15.94
CA ASP A 89 10.91 5.81 -15.85
C ASP A 89 9.74 5.74 -14.86
N ILE A 90 8.74 4.93 -15.19
CA ILE A 90 7.62 4.59 -14.30
C ILE A 90 7.99 3.29 -13.59
N LEU A 91 8.20 3.37 -12.27
CA LEU A 91 8.73 2.27 -11.47
C LEU A 91 7.71 1.74 -10.48
N LEU A 92 7.67 0.41 -10.34
CA LEU A 92 6.90 -0.33 -9.36
C LEU A 92 7.84 -1.06 -8.41
N GLY A 93 7.70 -0.83 -7.12
CA GLY A 93 8.41 -1.55 -6.08
C GLY A 93 7.57 -2.73 -5.64
N VAL A 94 8.20 -3.87 -5.39
CA VAL A 94 7.56 -5.10 -4.92
C VAL A 94 8.43 -5.72 -3.83
N VAL A 95 7.82 -6.09 -2.70
CA VAL A 95 8.47 -6.90 -1.66
C VAL A 95 7.77 -8.24 -1.52
N ASN A 96 8.57 -9.28 -1.27
CA ASN A 96 8.10 -10.65 -1.39
C ASN A 96 8.52 -11.58 -0.25
N SER A 97 7.94 -12.78 -0.29
CA SER A 97 8.03 -13.77 0.78
C SER A 97 9.37 -14.49 0.92
N ILE A 98 10.33 -14.21 0.03
CA ILE A 98 11.69 -14.72 0.13
C ILE A 98 12.68 -13.61 0.51
N GLY A 99 12.17 -12.48 1.01
CA GLY A 99 12.98 -11.42 1.59
C GLY A 99 13.69 -10.55 0.57
N PHE A 100 13.11 -10.35 -0.62
CA PHE A 100 13.64 -9.42 -1.63
C PHE A 100 12.78 -8.16 -1.76
N LEU A 101 13.47 -7.06 -2.05
CA LEU A 101 12.95 -5.87 -2.70
C LEU A 101 13.26 -5.99 -4.20
N GLN A 102 12.24 -5.89 -5.03
CA GLN A 102 12.32 -5.90 -6.48
C GLN A 102 11.77 -4.57 -7.02
N VAL A 103 12.41 -4.03 -8.05
CA VAL A 103 11.93 -2.85 -8.78
C VAL A 103 11.67 -3.25 -10.21
N PHE A 104 10.44 -3.05 -10.65
CA PHE A 104 9.98 -3.25 -12.01
C PHE A 104 9.85 -1.91 -12.72
N LYS A 105 10.07 -1.90 -14.02
CA LYS A 105 9.85 -0.76 -14.91
C LYS A 105 8.66 -1.05 -15.82
N LEU A 106 7.75 -0.09 -15.96
CA LEU A 106 6.70 -0.16 -16.99
C LEU A 106 7.28 0.21 -18.35
N LYS A 107 7.18 -0.71 -19.31
CA LYS A 107 7.39 -0.43 -20.72
C LYS A 107 6.14 0.20 -21.29
N VAL A 108 6.23 1.49 -21.59
CA VAL A 108 5.08 2.32 -21.98
C VAL A 108 4.45 1.87 -23.30
N ASP A 109 5.26 1.42 -24.26
CA ASP A 109 4.77 1.06 -25.60
C ASP A 109 4.02 -0.29 -25.59
N GLU A 110 4.48 -1.25 -24.79
CA GLU A 110 3.89 -2.59 -24.66
C GLU A 110 2.85 -2.69 -23.55
N LEU A 111 2.82 -1.74 -22.61
CA LEU A 111 2.04 -1.79 -21.38
C LEU A 111 2.31 -3.05 -20.55
N GLU A 112 3.60 -3.39 -20.42
CA GLU A 112 4.10 -4.52 -19.63
C GLU A 112 5.11 -4.03 -18.61
N ILE A 113 5.15 -4.66 -17.43
CA ILE A 113 6.22 -4.45 -16.45
C ILE A 113 7.33 -5.47 -16.65
N GLU A 114 8.59 -5.04 -16.50
CA GLU A 114 9.77 -5.90 -16.49
C GLU A 114 10.61 -5.67 -15.24
N LEU A 115 11.25 -6.73 -14.74
CA LEU A 115 12.17 -6.60 -13.60
C LEU A 115 13.40 -5.79 -14.03
N LEU A 116 13.61 -4.65 -13.37
CA LEU A 116 14.76 -3.79 -13.60
C LEU A 116 15.94 -4.18 -12.70
N THR A 117 15.66 -4.40 -11.41
CA THR A 117 16.69 -4.69 -10.41
C THR A 117 16.08 -5.27 -9.13
N GLU A 118 16.90 -5.91 -8.31
CA GLU A 118 16.49 -6.47 -7.03
C GLU A 118 17.62 -6.45 -6.00
N ALA A 119 17.25 -6.45 -4.72
CA ALA A 119 18.18 -6.58 -3.60
C ALA A 119 17.57 -7.42 -2.48
N ARG A 120 18.44 -8.20 -1.82
CA ARG A 120 18.07 -8.94 -0.62
C ARG A 120 17.85 -7.97 0.54
N VAL A 121 16.72 -8.12 1.22
CA VAL A 121 16.35 -7.39 2.45
C VAL A 121 16.68 -8.24 3.67
N CYS A 122 16.34 -9.53 3.64
CA CYS A 122 16.59 -10.47 4.73
C CYS A 122 16.81 -11.91 4.23
N GLU A 123 17.79 -12.63 4.78
CA GLU A 123 18.15 -14.00 4.35
C GLU A 123 17.09 -15.06 4.70
N ASP A 124 16.48 -14.97 5.89
CA ASP A 124 15.50 -15.95 6.40
C ASP A 124 14.26 -15.25 6.95
N GLY A 125 13.60 -14.45 6.12
CA GLY A 125 12.43 -13.66 6.52
C GLY A 125 11.64 -13.16 5.32
N LEU A 126 10.59 -12.40 5.63
CA LEU A 126 9.73 -11.77 4.63
C LEU A 126 10.08 -10.29 4.56
N ALA A 127 10.18 -9.74 3.35
CA ALA A 127 10.08 -8.30 3.18
C ALA A 127 8.58 -7.95 3.17
N LEU A 128 8.14 -7.09 4.09
CA LEU A 128 6.73 -6.94 4.47
C LEU A 128 6.05 -5.73 3.84
N SER A 129 6.73 -4.58 3.81
CA SER A 129 6.22 -3.36 3.18
C SER A 129 7.34 -2.56 2.57
N LEU A 130 7.00 -1.68 1.63
CA LEU A 130 7.93 -0.71 1.08
C LEU A 130 7.29 0.67 0.93
N ASP A 131 8.09 1.72 0.81
CA ASP A 131 7.61 3.02 0.38
C ASP A 131 8.69 3.85 -0.33
N TRP A 132 8.26 4.76 -1.20
CA TRP A 132 9.15 5.54 -2.06
C TRP A 132 9.40 6.94 -1.50
N SER A 133 10.64 7.42 -1.57
CA SER A 133 11.00 8.81 -1.25
C SER A 133 10.63 9.80 -2.37
N THR A 134 9.55 9.53 -3.12
CA THR A 134 9.12 10.34 -4.28
C THR A 134 7.87 11.16 -3.99
N GLY A 135 7.35 11.09 -2.76
CA GLY A 135 6.25 11.93 -2.29
C GLY A 135 6.65 13.41 -2.25
N GLY A 136 5.71 14.30 -2.57
CA GLY A 136 5.89 15.75 -2.46
C GLY A 136 6.90 16.38 -3.42
N VAL A 137 7.65 15.59 -4.20
CA VAL A 137 8.63 16.08 -5.17
C VAL A 137 7.92 16.70 -6.38
N GLN A 138 8.29 17.93 -6.74
CA GLN A 138 7.67 18.66 -7.85
C GLN A 138 8.15 18.20 -9.24
N ASN A 139 9.39 17.71 -9.33
CA ASN A 139 10.04 17.30 -10.57
C ASN A 139 10.41 15.80 -10.54
N ASP A 140 10.91 15.29 -11.67
CA ASP A 140 11.49 13.94 -11.74
C ASP A 140 12.49 13.71 -10.60
N ALA A 141 12.33 12.59 -9.91
CA ALA A 141 13.13 12.28 -8.74
C ALA A 141 14.53 11.77 -9.13
N THR A 142 15.57 12.39 -8.59
CA THR A 142 16.98 12.10 -8.92
C THR A 142 17.74 11.34 -7.82
N ASP A 143 17.39 11.57 -6.55
CA ASP A 143 17.92 10.84 -5.37
C ASP A 143 16.79 9.99 -4.77
N VAL A 144 16.46 8.92 -5.48
CA VAL A 144 15.32 8.05 -5.12
C VAL A 144 15.78 7.02 -4.10
N LYS A 145 15.03 6.92 -3.00
CA LYS A 145 15.22 5.93 -1.95
C LYS A 145 13.94 5.12 -1.75
N ILE A 146 14.11 3.92 -1.24
CA ILE A 146 13.03 3.01 -0.87
C ILE A 146 13.25 2.60 0.59
N ALA A 147 12.25 2.83 1.44
CA ALA A 147 12.22 2.27 2.78
C ALA A 147 11.55 0.89 2.69
N VAL A 148 12.09 -0.10 3.39
CA VAL A 148 11.55 -1.47 3.43
C VAL A 148 11.53 -1.98 4.86
N SER A 149 10.42 -2.60 5.26
CA SER A 149 10.31 -3.30 6.55
C SER A 149 10.34 -4.82 6.38
N ASP A 150 10.76 -5.55 7.41
CA ASP A 150 10.83 -7.02 7.36
C ASP A 150 10.24 -7.74 8.58
N SER A 151 10.07 -9.06 8.43
CA SER A 151 9.49 -9.92 9.44
C SER A 151 10.39 -10.19 10.66
N LYS A 152 11.60 -9.62 10.69
CA LYS A 152 12.51 -9.68 11.84
C LYS A 152 12.51 -8.35 12.61
N GLY A 153 11.60 -7.43 12.28
CA GLY A 153 11.45 -6.15 12.94
C GLY A 153 12.42 -5.07 12.44
N ARG A 154 13.10 -5.30 11.32
CA ARG A 154 14.05 -4.33 10.77
C ARG A 154 13.37 -3.39 9.79
N VAL A 155 13.85 -2.15 9.77
CA VAL A 155 13.58 -1.18 8.70
C VAL A 155 14.90 -0.86 8.00
N SER A 156 14.92 -0.95 6.68
CA SER A 156 16.10 -0.71 5.85
C SER A 156 15.81 0.36 4.80
N LEU A 157 16.84 1.13 4.45
CA LEU A 157 16.79 2.19 3.46
C LEU A 157 17.67 1.82 2.28
N PHE A 158 17.10 1.79 1.09
CA PHE A 158 17.81 1.49 -0.15
C PHE A 158 17.88 2.73 -1.03
N GLY A 159 19.04 2.99 -1.63
CA GLY A 159 19.20 3.96 -2.70
C GLY A 159 18.97 3.30 -4.06
N VAL A 160 18.30 4.01 -4.97
CA VAL A 160 18.06 3.57 -6.35
C VAL A 160 18.95 4.39 -7.28
N SER A 161 19.96 3.76 -7.87
CA SER A 161 20.86 4.44 -8.80
C SER A 161 21.26 3.53 -9.97
N LEU A 162 21.16 4.05 -11.20
CA LEU A 162 21.63 3.37 -12.43
C LEU A 162 21.17 1.89 -12.55
N GLY A 163 19.90 1.60 -12.21
CA GLY A 163 19.35 0.24 -12.25
C GLY A 163 19.90 -0.68 -11.16
N LYS A 164 20.41 -0.14 -10.05
CA LYS A 164 20.89 -0.90 -8.90
C LYS A 164 20.22 -0.42 -7.61
N LEU A 165 20.05 -1.37 -6.70
CA LEU A 165 19.62 -1.14 -5.33
C LEU A 165 20.83 -1.30 -4.40
N GLU A 166 21.12 -0.27 -3.63
CA GLU A 166 22.16 -0.28 -2.62
C GLU A 166 21.53 -0.09 -1.23
N CYS A 167 21.80 -1.00 -0.30
CA CYS A 167 21.37 -0.82 1.08
C CYS A 167 22.24 0.26 1.74
N LEU A 168 21.64 1.40 2.07
CA LEU A 168 22.30 2.55 2.67
C LEU A 168 22.39 2.42 4.20
N SER A 169 21.34 1.88 4.82
CA SER A 169 21.28 1.67 6.26
C SER A 169 20.19 0.67 6.63
N SER A 170 20.37 0.00 7.77
CA SER A 170 19.36 -0.86 8.38
C SER A 170 19.29 -0.61 9.88
N GLN A 171 18.10 -0.61 10.44
CA GLN A 171 17.83 -0.42 11.85
C GLN A 171 16.92 -1.53 12.36
N ASP A 172 17.35 -2.27 13.39
CA ASP A 172 16.46 -3.16 14.13
C ASP A 172 15.48 -2.28 14.91
N ALA A 173 14.28 -2.13 14.34
CA ALA A 173 13.33 -1.09 14.69
C ALA A 173 12.27 -1.60 15.65
N HIS A 174 11.86 -2.87 15.54
CA HIS A 174 10.78 -3.47 16.33
C HIS A 174 11.24 -4.80 16.92
N GLU A 175 10.62 -5.22 18.03
CA GLU A 175 10.92 -6.50 18.69
C GLU A 175 10.34 -7.71 17.92
N PHE A 176 9.32 -7.47 17.09
CA PHE A 176 8.60 -8.43 16.26
C PHE A 176 8.46 -7.87 14.84
N GLU A 177 7.63 -8.48 14.00
CA GLU A 177 7.37 -8.06 12.62
C GLU A 177 7.13 -6.54 12.51
N ALA A 178 7.92 -5.87 11.67
CA ALA A 178 7.69 -4.49 11.28
C ALA A 178 6.73 -4.48 10.10
N TRP A 179 5.42 -4.48 10.37
CA TRP A 179 4.38 -4.63 9.36
C TRP A 179 4.36 -3.51 8.31
N ILE A 180 4.76 -2.29 8.69
CA ILE A 180 4.67 -1.15 7.80
C ILE A 180 5.84 -0.17 7.97
N THR A 181 6.32 0.38 6.86
CA THR A 181 7.15 1.58 6.82
C THR A 181 6.64 2.53 5.74
N ALA A 182 6.79 3.83 5.97
CA ALA A 182 6.39 4.86 5.02
C ALA A 182 7.26 6.11 5.17
N PHE A 183 7.55 6.80 4.07
CA PHE A 183 8.10 8.15 4.14
C PHE A 183 7.03 9.15 4.58
N ASP A 184 7.45 10.25 5.21
CA ASP A 184 6.62 11.45 5.21
C ASP A 184 6.55 11.98 3.78
N TYR A 185 5.32 12.15 3.26
CA TYR A 185 5.11 12.56 1.86
C TYR A 185 5.67 13.95 1.57
N TRP A 186 5.72 14.85 2.55
CA TRP A 186 6.17 16.22 2.37
C TRP A 186 7.64 16.42 2.73
N ASN A 187 8.20 15.52 3.54
CA ASN A 187 9.61 15.56 3.93
C ASN A 187 10.22 14.15 3.99
N THR A 188 10.84 13.74 2.89
CA THR A 188 11.44 12.41 2.74
C THR A 188 12.70 12.18 3.60
N ASP A 189 13.15 13.16 4.40
CA ASP A 189 14.13 12.94 5.47
C ASP A 189 13.51 12.20 6.67
N VAL A 190 12.18 12.11 6.74
CA VAL A 190 11.45 11.44 7.81
C VAL A 190 10.85 10.15 7.29
N VAL A 191 11.11 9.07 8.03
CA VAL A 191 10.49 7.76 7.82
C VAL A 191 9.69 7.40 9.06
N TYR A 192 8.61 6.67 8.87
CA TYR A 192 7.76 6.11 9.89
C TYR A 192 7.77 4.59 9.81
N SER A 193 7.54 3.90 10.93
CA SER A 193 7.29 2.46 10.93
C SER A 193 6.34 2.03 12.04
N GLY A 194 5.69 0.90 11.80
CA GLY A 194 4.77 0.24 12.71
C GLY A 194 5.05 -1.26 12.76
N GLY A 195 4.87 -1.86 13.93
CA GLY A 195 5.14 -3.29 14.13
C GLY A 195 4.21 -3.95 15.13
N ASP A 196 4.34 -5.26 15.27
CA ASP A 196 3.52 -6.10 16.16
C ASP A 196 3.78 -5.83 17.65
N ASP A 197 4.89 -5.15 17.96
CA ASP A 197 5.22 -4.65 19.30
C ASP A 197 4.38 -3.44 19.76
N CYS A 198 3.32 -3.10 19.02
CA CYS A 198 2.42 -1.98 19.24
C CYS A 198 3.12 -0.60 19.18
N GLN A 199 4.36 -0.54 18.70
CA GLN A 199 5.12 0.71 18.62
C GLN A 199 4.89 1.38 17.27
N PHE A 200 4.73 2.70 17.33
CA PHE A 200 4.74 3.57 16.16
C PHE A 200 5.96 4.49 16.22
N LYS A 201 6.91 4.30 15.30
CA LYS A 201 8.22 4.95 15.33
C LYS A 201 8.42 5.96 14.22
N ARG A 202 9.25 6.95 14.51
CA ARG A 202 9.69 8.01 13.58
C ARG A 202 11.20 8.04 13.54
N PHE A 203 11.77 8.17 12.35
CA PHE A 203 13.20 8.12 12.09
C PHE A 203 13.68 9.34 11.29
N ASP A 204 14.96 9.70 11.48
CA ASP A 204 15.69 10.62 10.59
C ASP A 204 16.50 9.78 9.58
N ALA A 205 16.06 9.80 8.33
CA ALA A 205 16.66 9.04 7.23
C ALA A 205 18.07 9.55 6.85
N ARG A 206 18.39 10.81 7.13
CA ARG A 206 19.72 11.38 6.87
C ARG A 206 20.78 10.84 7.82
N LYS A 207 20.35 10.27 8.95
CA LYS A 207 21.21 9.73 10.00
C LYS A 207 21.11 8.21 10.09
N GLY A 208 20.91 7.54 8.94
CA GLY A 208 20.87 6.09 8.84
C GLY A 208 19.68 5.48 9.59
N LEU A 209 18.49 6.06 9.43
CA LEU A 209 17.27 5.68 10.16
C LEU A 209 17.43 5.75 11.68
N GLN A 210 17.99 6.85 12.19
CA GLN A 210 18.05 7.10 13.63
C GLN A 210 16.63 7.31 14.20
N VAL A 211 16.24 6.56 15.23
CA VAL A 211 14.96 6.76 15.92
C VAL A 211 14.94 8.15 16.59
N ILE A 212 13.96 8.97 16.23
CA ILE A 212 13.74 10.32 16.79
C ILE A 212 12.40 10.45 17.52
N GLY A 213 11.54 9.43 17.47
CA GLY A 213 10.31 9.39 18.23
C GLY A 213 9.72 7.99 18.28
N THR A 214 9.14 7.64 19.43
CA THR A 214 8.39 6.39 19.63
C THR A 214 7.08 6.72 20.32
N ASN A 215 5.98 6.25 19.76
CA ASN A 215 4.64 6.36 20.29
C ASN A 215 4.08 4.95 20.63
N ARG A 216 3.27 4.86 21.68
CA ARG A 216 2.68 3.61 22.21
C ARG A 216 1.18 3.74 22.45
N SER A 217 0.49 4.58 21.65
CA SER A 217 -0.96 4.75 21.71
C SER A 217 -1.74 3.62 21.02
N HIS A 218 -1.07 2.80 20.22
CA HIS A 218 -1.66 1.62 19.60
C HIS A 218 -1.71 0.45 20.59
N GLU A 219 -2.78 -0.36 20.51
CA GLU A 219 -3.00 -1.50 21.41
C GLU A 219 -2.76 -2.87 20.73
N ALA A 220 -2.45 -2.87 19.44
CA ALA A 220 -2.02 -4.02 18.67
C ALA A 220 -1.08 -3.58 17.53
N GLY A 221 -0.70 -4.51 16.65
CA GLY A 221 0.20 -4.26 15.53
C GLY A 221 -0.24 -3.07 14.66
N VAL A 222 0.69 -2.19 14.32
CA VAL A 222 0.47 -1.08 13.40
C VAL A 222 0.79 -1.55 11.99
N THR A 223 -0.21 -1.59 11.13
CA THR A 223 -0.21 -2.37 9.87
C THR A 223 -0.30 -1.47 8.63
N SER A 224 -0.73 -0.22 8.80
CA SER A 224 -0.85 0.73 7.69
C SER A 224 -0.50 2.15 8.13
N LEU A 225 0.21 2.88 7.27
CA LEU A 225 0.61 4.27 7.46
C LEU A 225 0.46 5.00 6.13
N HIS A 226 -0.17 6.17 6.15
CA HIS A 226 -0.29 6.98 4.94
C HIS A 226 -0.32 8.47 5.25
N SER A 227 0.70 9.19 4.76
CA SER A 227 0.72 10.65 4.78
C SER A 227 -0.41 11.19 3.91
N ASN A 228 -1.04 12.28 4.33
CA ASN A 228 -2.03 12.95 3.50
C ASN A 228 -1.32 13.74 2.39
N PRO A 229 -1.55 13.44 1.11
CA PRO A 229 -0.82 14.09 0.00
C PRO A 229 -1.28 15.53 -0.29
N ARG A 230 -2.28 16.07 0.40
CA ARG A 230 -2.76 17.46 0.26
C ARG A 230 -2.63 18.30 1.53
N LYS A 231 -2.47 17.68 2.70
CA LYS A 231 -2.38 18.34 4.00
C LYS A 231 -1.07 18.00 4.68
N GLU A 232 -0.11 18.92 4.61
CA GLU A 232 1.17 18.80 5.32
C GLU A 232 0.93 18.54 6.81
N PHE A 233 1.77 17.67 7.38
CA PHE A 233 1.70 17.20 8.77
C PHE A 233 0.52 16.29 9.13
N SER A 234 -0.40 16.00 8.22
CA SER A 234 -1.49 15.05 8.47
C SER A 234 -1.06 13.64 8.07
N LEU A 235 -1.13 12.70 9.02
CA LEU A 235 -0.81 11.28 8.79
C LEU A 235 -1.96 10.41 9.32
N ALA A 236 -2.28 9.33 8.63
CA ALA A 236 -3.18 8.29 9.13
C ALA A 236 -2.40 7.03 9.48
N SER A 237 -2.79 6.36 10.57
CA SER A 237 -2.35 5.00 10.88
C SER A 237 -3.53 4.06 11.11
N GLY A 238 -3.37 2.84 10.64
CA GLY A 238 -4.27 1.72 10.85
C GLY A 238 -3.59 0.66 11.70
N SER A 239 -4.36 -0.01 12.54
CA SER A 239 -3.86 -1.05 13.41
C SER A 239 -4.82 -2.22 13.48
N TYR A 240 -4.26 -3.38 13.81
CA TYR A 240 -5.01 -4.58 14.14
C TYR A 240 -5.93 -4.40 15.37
N ASP A 241 -5.76 -3.32 16.15
CA ASP A 241 -6.66 -2.90 17.24
C ASP A 241 -7.98 -2.26 16.74
N GLU A 242 -8.25 -2.37 15.44
CA GLU A 242 -9.45 -1.89 14.74
C GLU A 242 -9.62 -0.37 14.72
N THR A 243 -8.61 0.39 15.17
CA THR A 243 -8.73 1.83 15.39
C THR A 243 -7.89 2.60 14.38
N LEU A 244 -8.58 3.40 13.56
CA LEU A 244 -7.97 4.42 12.71
C LEU A 244 -7.53 5.59 13.60
N ARG A 245 -6.28 6.02 13.45
CA ARG A 245 -5.73 7.19 14.14
C ARG A 245 -5.29 8.23 13.13
N LEU A 246 -5.72 9.48 13.36
CA LEU A 246 -5.18 10.64 12.65
C LEU A 246 -4.13 11.34 13.51
N TRP A 247 -3.07 11.83 12.88
CA TRP A 247 -1.92 12.41 13.55
C TRP A 247 -1.58 13.78 12.99
N ASP A 248 -1.10 14.66 13.87
CA ASP A 248 -0.34 15.84 13.49
C ASP A 248 1.14 15.54 13.73
N THR A 249 1.93 15.43 12.67
CA THR A 249 3.34 14.99 12.77
C THR A 249 4.25 16.00 13.50
N ARG A 250 3.75 17.23 13.75
CA ARG A 250 4.42 18.23 14.61
C ARG A 250 4.26 17.90 16.09
N ASN A 251 3.22 17.15 16.45
CA ASN A 251 2.96 16.66 17.81
C ASN A 251 2.76 15.13 17.83
N PHE A 252 3.86 14.40 17.70
CA PHE A 252 3.88 12.93 17.65
C PHE A 252 3.56 12.23 18.99
N ARG A 253 3.15 12.96 20.03
CA ARG A 253 2.94 12.40 21.38
C ARG A 253 1.60 11.68 21.54
N ARG A 254 0.60 12.04 20.75
CA ARG A 254 -0.74 11.45 20.77
C ARG A 254 -1.45 11.66 19.43
N PRO A 255 -2.39 10.79 19.07
CA PRO A 255 -3.24 11.04 17.91
C PRO A 255 -4.11 12.28 18.15
N VAL A 256 -4.54 12.90 17.05
CA VAL A 256 -5.54 13.96 17.01
C VAL A 256 -6.93 13.38 17.29
N SER A 257 -7.24 12.22 16.68
CA SER A 257 -8.50 11.51 16.84
C SER A 257 -8.32 10.02 16.62
N GLU A 258 -9.31 9.27 17.12
CA GLU A 258 -9.40 7.81 17.06
C GLU A 258 -10.81 7.40 16.63
N THR A 259 -10.91 6.53 15.64
CA THR A 259 -12.19 6.04 15.11
C THR A 259 -12.14 4.52 14.93
N LYS A 260 -13.06 3.80 15.57
CA LYS A 260 -13.16 2.34 15.40
C LYS A 260 -13.86 1.98 14.09
N LEU A 261 -13.28 1.04 13.34
CA LEU A 261 -13.80 0.62 12.03
C LEU A 261 -14.40 -0.80 12.02
N GLY A 262 -14.38 -1.51 13.15
CA GLY A 262 -15.08 -2.80 13.32
C GLY A 262 -14.37 -3.99 12.66
N GLY A 263 -13.05 -3.97 12.62
CA GLY A 263 -12.18 -5.03 12.13
C GLY A 263 -10.72 -4.56 12.06
N GLY A 264 -9.76 -5.48 12.17
CA GLY A 264 -8.33 -5.12 12.17
C GLY A 264 -7.95 -4.41 10.87
N ILE A 265 -7.51 -3.15 10.94
CA ILE A 265 -7.23 -2.37 9.74
C ILE A 265 -5.95 -2.92 9.11
N TRP A 266 -5.98 -3.30 7.84
CA TRP A 266 -4.80 -3.85 7.15
C TRP A 266 -4.20 -2.87 6.14
N ARG A 267 -5.04 -2.14 5.40
CA ARG A 267 -4.60 -1.14 4.42
C ARG A 267 -5.44 0.12 4.52
N LEU A 268 -4.78 1.26 4.33
CA LEU A 268 -5.36 2.59 4.24
C LEU A 268 -4.85 3.30 2.98
N LYS A 269 -5.76 3.93 2.23
CA LYS A 269 -5.44 4.74 1.05
C LYS A 269 -6.27 6.01 1.04
N TRP A 270 -5.61 7.17 0.93
CA TRP A 270 -6.29 8.44 0.71
C TRP A 270 -6.86 8.49 -0.69
N ASP A 271 -8.03 9.11 -0.85
CA ASP A 271 -8.52 9.44 -2.18
C ASP A 271 -7.52 10.41 -2.87
N PRO A 272 -7.18 10.17 -4.15
CA PRO A 272 -6.10 10.87 -4.82
C PRO A 272 -6.47 12.30 -5.23
N LEU A 273 -7.75 12.63 -5.28
CA LEU A 273 -8.24 13.93 -5.75
C LEU A 273 -8.18 14.97 -4.63
N GLU A 274 -8.95 14.74 -3.56
CA GLU A 274 -9.14 15.69 -2.45
C GLU A 274 -8.32 15.32 -1.21
N ALA A 275 -7.90 14.05 -1.09
CA ALA A 275 -7.30 13.49 0.12
C ALA A 275 -8.10 13.84 1.39
N ARG A 276 -9.42 13.75 1.26
CA ARG A 276 -10.41 13.93 2.32
C ARG A 276 -10.91 12.58 2.82
N TYR A 277 -11.12 11.65 1.90
CA TYR A 277 -11.67 10.34 2.15
C TYR A 277 -10.55 9.31 2.27
N LEU A 278 -10.70 8.40 3.23
CA LEU A 278 -9.78 7.31 3.46
C LEU A 278 -10.49 5.99 3.23
N LEU A 279 -10.02 5.21 2.26
CA LEU A 279 -10.46 3.83 2.04
C LEU A 279 -9.66 2.93 2.98
N ALA A 280 -10.38 2.12 3.75
CA ALA A 280 -9.81 1.19 4.71
C ALA A 280 -10.23 -0.24 4.37
N ALA A 281 -9.26 -1.14 4.24
CA ALA A 281 -9.49 -2.57 4.28
C ALA A 281 -9.41 -3.04 5.74
N CYS A 282 -10.54 -3.49 6.29
CA CYS A 282 -10.66 -3.96 7.67
C CYS A 282 -10.83 -5.48 7.64
N MET A 283 -9.84 -6.22 8.12
CA MET A 283 -9.89 -7.68 8.23
C MET A 283 -11.17 -8.10 8.95
N TYR A 284 -11.92 -9.03 8.34
CA TYR A 284 -13.24 -9.50 8.79
C TYR A 284 -14.35 -8.43 8.82
N GLY A 285 -14.02 -7.14 8.84
CA GLY A 285 -14.96 -6.01 8.80
C GLY A 285 -15.35 -5.56 7.40
N GLY A 286 -14.62 -5.97 6.36
CA GLY A 286 -14.82 -5.53 4.97
C GLY A 286 -14.16 -4.17 4.68
N PHE A 287 -14.67 -3.42 3.70
CA PHE A 287 -14.09 -2.12 3.33
C PHE A 287 -14.93 -0.96 3.85
N ARG A 288 -14.28 0.15 4.20
CA ARG A 288 -14.91 1.37 4.70
C ARG A 288 -14.35 2.60 4.00
N ILE A 289 -15.20 3.60 3.80
CA ILE A 289 -14.75 4.95 3.45
C ILE A 289 -15.02 5.85 4.65
N VAL A 290 -13.97 6.49 5.12
CA VAL A 290 -14.00 7.44 6.23
C VAL A 290 -13.81 8.85 5.68
N ASP A 291 -14.72 9.76 6.02
CA ASP A 291 -14.56 11.19 5.78
C ASP A 291 -13.71 11.82 6.89
N CYS A 292 -12.52 12.28 6.53
CA CYS A 292 -11.58 12.92 7.43
C CYS A 292 -11.53 14.45 7.23
N GLN A 293 -12.59 15.07 6.69
CA GLN A 293 -12.67 16.54 6.62
C GLN A 293 -12.55 17.17 8.01
N ASN A 294 -13.37 16.67 8.96
CA ASN A 294 -13.20 16.98 10.37
C ASN A 294 -12.20 15.98 10.98
N LYS A 295 -10.95 16.42 11.12
CA LYS A 295 -9.88 15.59 11.69
C LYS A 295 -10.13 15.20 13.15
N ASP A 296 -10.94 15.95 13.89
CA ASP A 296 -11.21 15.67 15.31
C ASP A 296 -12.32 14.62 15.48
N ASP A 297 -13.12 14.38 14.43
CA ASP A 297 -14.23 13.42 14.44
C ASP A 297 -14.46 12.77 13.05
N PRO A 298 -13.54 11.88 12.59
CA PRO A 298 -13.68 11.21 11.30
C PRO A 298 -14.92 10.30 11.27
N GLN A 299 -15.69 10.36 10.18
CA GLN A 299 -16.97 9.65 10.06
C GLN A 299 -16.93 8.55 9.00
N VAL A 300 -17.43 7.36 9.33
CA VAL A 300 -17.66 6.32 8.33
C VAL A 300 -18.87 6.70 7.46
N ILE A 301 -18.66 6.87 6.16
CA ILE A 301 -19.70 7.34 5.22
C ILE A 301 -20.14 6.27 4.21
N ALA A 302 -19.37 5.19 4.07
CA ALA A 302 -19.75 4.06 3.22
C ALA A 302 -19.08 2.77 3.70
N GLU A 303 -19.76 1.66 3.43
CA GLU A 303 -19.28 0.31 3.70
C GLU A 303 -19.41 -0.54 2.44
N TYR A 304 -18.50 -1.50 2.27
CA TYR A 304 -18.54 -2.48 1.20
C TYR A 304 -18.18 -3.86 1.72
N LEU A 305 -19.18 -4.76 1.68
CA LEU A 305 -19.19 -6.06 2.34
C LEU A 305 -19.44 -7.22 1.37
N GLU A 306 -19.22 -7.01 0.07
CA GLU A 306 -19.51 -8.06 -0.93
C GLU A 306 -18.42 -9.12 -1.04
N HIS A 307 -17.24 -8.91 -0.47
CA HIS A 307 -16.22 -9.97 -0.36
C HIS A 307 -16.65 -10.99 0.69
N GLN A 308 -16.34 -12.27 0.42
CA GLN A 308 -16.76 -13.38 1.27
C GLN A 308 -15.69 -13.75 2.30
N SER A 309 -14.55 -13.07 2.27
CA SER A 309 -13.42 -13.32 3.16
C SER A 309 -12.76 -12.03 3.65
N ILE A 310 -11.51 -12.15 4.09
CA ILE A 310 -10.72 -11.10 4.73
C ILE A 310 -10.36 -10.02 3.70
N ALA A 311 -10.84 -8.80 3.94
CA ALA A 311 -10.41 -7.61 3.20
C ALA A 311 -8.92 -7.33 3.46
N TYR A 312 -8.11 -7.31 2.39
CA TYR A 312 -6.66 -7.17 2.48
C TYR A 312 -6.16 -5.96 1.70
N GLY A 313 -6.32 -5.94 0.37
CA GLY A 313 -5.85 -4.85 -0.49
C GLY A 313 -6.98 -3.93 -0.94
N CYS A 314 -6.70 -2.62 -0.98
CA CYS A 314 -7.60 -1.64 -1.59
C CYS A 314 -6.82 -0.44 -2.08
N ASP A 315 -7.23 0.17 -3.20
CA ASP A 315 -6.70 1.44 -3.66
C ASP A 315 -7.65 2.14 -4.65
N TRP A 316 -7.43 3.44 -4.86
CA TRP A 316 -8.27 4.33 -5.68
C TRP A 316 -7.65 4.57 -7.05
N CYS A 317 -8.50 4.59 -8.09
CA CYS A 317 -8.12 5.14 -9.37
C CYS A 317 -8.01 6.67 -9.27
N ALA A 318 -6.95 7.24 -9.85
CA ALA A 318 -6.73 8.69 -9.86
C ALA A 318 -7.41 9.42 -11.02
N LEU A 319 -8.08 8.71 -11.94
CA LEU A 319 -8.90 9.33 -12.98
C LEU A 319 -10.20 9.87 -12.38
N SER A 320 -10.57 11.08 -12.78
CA SER A 320 -11.93 11.57 -12.56
C SER A 320 -12.90 10.88 -13.53
N VAL A 321 -14.17 10.72 -13.15
CA VAL A 321 -15.20 10.18 -14.07
C VAL A 321 -15.40 11.07 -15.29
N GLU A 322 -15.15 12.38 -15.17
CA GLU A 322 -15.22 13.31 -16.31
C GLU A 322 -14.14 13.02 -17.38
N GLU A 323 -13.01 12.43 -16.98
CA GLU A 323 -11.97 11.94 -17.90
C GLU A 323 -12.26 10.51 -18.38
N ALA A 324 -13.04 9.73 -17.62
CA ALA A 324 -13.46 8.38 -17.98
C ALA A 324 -14.67 8.33 -18.93
N GLU A 325 -15.58 9.30 -18.87
CA GLU A 325 -16.75 9.40 -19.74
C GLU A 325 -17.11 10.86 -20.10
N ASN A 326 -17.04 11.19 -21.38
CA ASN A 326 -17.66 12.38 -21.96
C ASN A 326 -19.20 12.22 -21.96
N CYS A 327 -19.88 12.35 -20.81
CA CYS A 327 -21.32 12.73 -20.71
C CYS A 327 -21.91 12.78 -19.27
N SER A 328 -22.32 13.99 -18.87
CA SER A 328 -23.50 14.32 -18.02
C SER A 328 -23.44 14.33 -16.46
N SER A 329 -23.96 15.46 -15.96
CA SER A 329 -24.57 15.80 -14.66
C SER A 329 -24.05 15.19 -13.33
N GLN A 330 -23.26 16.01 -12.61
CA GLN A 330 -23.31 16.25 -11.15
C GLN A 330 -23.19 15.08 -10.15
N GLU A 331 -22.83 13.85 -10.53
CA GLU A 331 -22.50 12.77 -9.57
C GLU A 331 -21.04 12.32 -9.69
N TYR A 332 -20.20 12.68 -8.72
CA TYR A 332 -18.84 12.14 -8.63
C TYR A 332 -18.88 10.65 -8.33
N HIS A 333 -18.41 9.84 -9.28
CA HIS A 333 -18.00 8.47 -8.98
C HIS A 333 -16.46 8.45 -8.90
N GLN A 334 -15.91 7.63 -8.02
CA GLN A 334 -14.50 7.24 -8.10
C GLN A 334 -14.43 5.74 -8.28
N LEU A 335 -13.48 5.27 -9.09
CA LEU A 335 -13.21 3.84 -9.21
C LEU A 335 -12.28 3.40 -8.09
N VAL A 336 -12.58 2.26 -7.51
CA VAL A 336 -11.74 1.61 -6.50
C VAL A 336 -11.58 0.15 -6.87
N ALA A 337 -10.40 -0.37 -6.59
CA ALA A 337 -10.14 -1.79 -6.65
C ALA A 337 -9.95 -2.31 -5.23
N THR A 338 -10.60 -3.43 -4.92
CA THR A 338 -10.56 -4.08 -3.60
C THR A 338 -10.29 -5.55 -3.79
N CYS A 339 -9.48 -6.14 -2.92
CA CYS A 339 -9.19 -7.57 -2.98
C CYS A 339 -9.26 -8.23 -1.60
N SER A 340 -9.64 -9.51 -1.64
CA SER A 340 -9.85 -10.31 -0.45
C SER A 340 -9.07 -11.62 -0.55
N PHE A 341 -8.58 -12.05 0.61
CA PHE A 341 -7.52 -13.06 0.69
C PHE A 341 -8.06 -14.45 0.32
N TYR A 342 -8.81 -15.13 1.19
CA TYR A 342 -9.13 -16.55 0.96
C TYR A 342 -10.20 -16.82 -0.11
N ASP A 343 -11.02 -15.83 -0.47
CA ASP A 343 -11.96 -15.98 -1.58
C ASP A 343 -11.31 -15.73 -2.94
N LYS A 344 -10.05 -15.25 -2.99
CA LYS A 344 -9.25 -15.04 -4.20
C LYS A 344 -9.90 -14.06 -5.17
N MET A 345 -10.62 -13.08 -4.62
CA MET A 345 -11.40 -12.15 -5.42
C MET A 345 -10.74 -10.77 -5.47
N LEU A 346 -10.60 -10.27 -6.69
CA LEU A 346 -10.41 -8.86 -7.00
C LEU A 346 -11.74 -8.29 -7.52
N LYS A 347 -12.14 -7.13 -7.01
CA LYS A 347 -13.36 -6.44 -7.45
C LYS A 347 -13.07 -5.00 -7.81
N LEU A 348 -13.47 -4.61 -9.02
CA LEU A 348 -13.56 -3.23 -9.47
C LEU A 348 -14.93 -2.68 -9.09
N SER A 349 -14.97 -1.53 -8.43
CA SER A 349 -16.21 -0.90 -7.99
C SER A 349 -16.21 0.59 -8.27
N SER A 350 -17.38 1.16 -8.53
CA SER A 350 -17.59 2.61 -8.48
C SER A 350 -18.14 3.02 -7.12
N VAL A 351 -17.69 4.18 -6.65
CA VAL A 351 -18.09 4.78 -5.37
C VAL A 351 -18.72 6.12 -5.63
N LYS A 352 -20.00 6.27 -5.27
CA LYS A 352 -20.66 7.59 -5.26
C LYS A 352 -20.54 8.27 -3.89
N TYR A 353 -20.11 9.53 -3.86
CA TYR A 353 -20.22 10.36 -2.65
C TYR A 353 -21.59 11.05 -2.60
N LYS A 354 -22.19 11.14 -1.42
CA LYS A 354 -23.26 12.12 -1.21
C LYS A 354 -22.59 13.46 -0.97
N ASN A 355 -22.71 14.40 -1.90
CA ASN A 355 -22.49 15.80 -1.58
C ASN A 355 -23.66 16.21 -0.68
N TYR A 356 -23.38 16.43 0.61
CA TYR A 356 -24.34 17.03 1.53
C TYR A 356 -24.32 18.54 1.43
#